data_AF-A0A7C7SFN8-F1
#
_entry.id   AF-A0A7C7SFN8-F1
#
_cell.length_a   1.000
_cell.length_b   1.000
_cell.length_c   1.000
_cell.angle_alpha   90.00
_cell.angle_beta   90.00
_cell.angle_gamma   90.00
#
_symmetry.space_group_name_H-M   'P 1'
#
loop_
_entity.id
_entity.type
_entity.pdbx_description
1 polymer ?
#
loop_
_entity_poly.entity_id
_entity_poly.type
_entity_poly.pdbx_seq_one_letter_code
_entity_poly.pdbx_strand_id
1 'polypeptide(L)'
;MTQLPEAVFTETLRASVAHRFTDAHPDATAVRRYLESLRLPDLALACACRHGDERAWERFVLQLRPTLYRAGRAITGDDTAGRDLADSIYAELYGVRRGDQGSSEPRSLFRYYHGRSTMATWLRAVLAQRYVDQVRESRRTVPTDARELERALPPEAPPAATRPATQPELTCP
;
A
#
# COMPACT_ATOMS: atom_id res chain seq x y z
N MET A 1 15.05 -15.57 -24.44
CA MET A 1 13.78 -14.84 -24.47
C MET A 1 12.77 -15.66 -23.69
N THR A 2 12.23 -15.11 -22.60
CA THR A 2 11.12 -15.74 -21.86
C THR A 2 9.91 -15.82 -22.79
N GLN A 3 9.51 -17.02 -23.19
CA GLN A 3 8.31 -17.22 -24.01
C GLN A 3 7.13 -17.47 -23.07
N LEU A 4 6.37 -16.41 -22.78
CA LEU A 4 5.07 -16.54 -22.11
C LEU A 4 4.05 -17.04 -23.15
N PRO A 5 3.27 -18.10 -22.87
CA PRO A 5 2.23 -18.55 -23.79
C PRO A 5 1.23 -17.44 -24.08
N GLU A 6 0.85 -17.27 -25.36
CA GLU A 6 -0.06 -16.21 -25.78
C GLU A 6 -1.38 -16.23 -25.01
N ALA A 7 -1.97 -17.41 -24.81
CA ALA A 7 -3.21 -17.58 -24.07
C ALA A 7 -3.13 -17.03 -22.63
N VAL A 8 -1.99 -17.22 -21.96
CA VAL A 8 -1.75 -16.74 -20.60
C VAL A 8 -1.67 -15.21 -20.56
N PHE A 9 -1.00 -14.62 -21.55
CA PHE A 9 -0.91 -13.17 -21.65
C PHE A 9 -2.25 -12.53 -22.02
N THR A 10 -2.99 -13.13 -22.94
CA THR A 10 -4.36 -12.70 -23.31
C THR A 10 -5.29 -12.70 -22.11
N GLU A 11 -5.23 -13.73 -21.26
CA GLU A 11 -6.04 -13.76 -20.03
C GLU A 11 -5.65 -12.65 -19.05
N THR A 12 -4.35 -12.33 -18.97
CA THR A 12 -3.88 -11.21 -18.15
C THR A 12 -4.39 -9.86 -18.66
N LEU A 13 -4.45 -9.66 -19.98
CA LEU A 13 -5.03 -8.46 -20.58
C LEU A 13 -6.54 -8.39 -20.31
N ARG A 14 -7.27 -9.50 -20.45
CA ARG A 14 -8.70 -9.57 -20.11
C ARG A 14 -8.98 -9.21 -18.67
N ALA A 15 -8.21 -9.76 -17.73
CA ALA A 15 -8.33 -9.41 -16.31
C ALA A 15 -8.04 -7.92 -16.05
N SER A 16 -7.07 -7.34 -16.77
CA SER A 16 -6.75 -5.92 -16.69
C SER A 16 -7.90 -5.03 -17.18
N VAL A 17 -8.52 -5.39 -18.31
CA VAL A 17 -9.70 -4.71 -18.86
C VAL A 17 -10.88 -4.83 -17.90
N ALA A 18 -11.19 -6.04 -17.43
CA ALA A 18 -12.26 -6.28 -16.48
C ALA A 18 -12.08 -5.43 -15.20
N HIS A 19 -10.86 -5.37 -14.65
CA HIS A 19 -10.58 -4.55 -13.47
C HIS A 19 -10.76 -3.04 -13.72
N ARG A 20 -10.42 -2.54 -14.92
CA ARG A 20 -10.59 -1.12 -15.26
C ARG A 20 -12.06 -0.74 -15.45
N PHE A 21 -12.88 -1.67 -15.93
CA PHE A 21 -14.26 -1.41 -16.33
C PHE A 21 -15.27 -2.22 -15.51
N THR A 22 -14.96 -2.55 -14.25
CA THR A 22 -15.81 -3.35 -13.36
C THR A 22 -17.28 -2.92 -13.38
N ASP A 23 -17.54 -1.61 -13.39
CA ASP A 23 -18.89 -1.03 -13.33
C ASP A 23 -19.31 -0.33 -14.64
N ALA A 24 -18.66 -0.65 -15.76
CA ALA A 24 -18.90 0.00 -17.04
C ALA A 24 -18.98 -0.99 -18.19
N HIS A 25 -19.77 -0.64 -19.22
CA HIS A 25 -19.79 -1.34 -20.50
C HIS A 25 -19.05 -0.50 -21.54
N PRO A 26 -17.70 -0.57 -21.59
CA PRO A 26 -16.93 0.23 -22.53
C PRO A 26 -17.21 -0.22 -23.96
N ASP A 27 -17.22 0.74 -24.89
CA ASP A 27 -17.20 0.42 -26.31
C ASP A 27 -15.80 -0.07 -26.73
N ALA A 28 -15.70 -0.61 -27.95
CA ALA A 28 -14.43 -1.12 -28.48
C ALA A 28 -13.34 -0.04 -28.55
N THR A 29 -13.71 1.22 -28.77
CA THR A 29 -12.77 2.34 -28.85
C THR A 29 -12.15 2.64 -27.48
N ALA A 30 -12.94 2.65 -26.41
CA ALA A 30 -12.46 2.86 -25.05
C ALA A 30 -11.53 1.73 -24.60
N VAL A 31 -11.87 0.47 -24.93
CA VAL A 31 -11.00 -0.69 -24.63
C VAL A 31 -9.67 -0.57 -25.38
N ARG A 32 -9.67 -0.23 -26.67
CA ARG A 32 -8.45 -0.06 -27.46
C ARG A 32 -7.53 1.02 -26.87
N ARG A 33 -8.07 2.22 -26.59
CA ARG A 33 -7.29 3.32 -25.98
C ARG A 33 -6.71 2.93 -24.62
N TYR A 34 -7.45 2.14 -23.85
CA TYR A 34 -6.93 1.63 -22.58
C TYR A 34 -5.77 0.66 -22.79
N LEU A 35 -5.90 -0.33 -23.68
CA LEU A 35 -4.83 -1.28 -23.99
C LEU A 35 -3.56 -0.60 -24.52
N GLU A 36 -3.71 0.42 -25.37
CA GLU A 36 -2.60 1.25 -25.88
C GLU A 36 -1.87 2.02 -24.77
N SER A 37 -2.56 2.35 -23.67
CA SER A 37 -1.95 3.03 -22.52
C SER A 37 -1.15 2.11 -21.59
N LEU A 38 -1.29 0.79 -21.73
CA LEU A 38 -0.68 -0.17 -20.81
C LEU A 38 0.83 -0.28 -21.02
N ARG A 39 1.55 -0.47 -19.92
CA ARG A 39 2.96 -0.84 -19.90
C ARG A 39 3.10 -2.34 -20.18
N LEU A 40 2.85 -2.74 -21.43
CA LEU A 40 2.85 -4.14 -21.86
C LEU A 40 4.14 -4.91 -21.51
N PRO A 41 5.36 -4.36 -21.65
CA PRO A 41 6.58 -5.07 -21.26
C PRO A 41 6.64 -5.41 -19.77
N ASP A 42 6.25 -4.46 -18.92
CA ASP A 42 6.21 -4.64 -17.47
C ASP A 42 5.10 -5.62 -17.08
N LEU A 43 3.93 -5.55 -17.75
CA LEU A 43 2.81 -6.46 -17.52
C LEU A 43 3.16 -7.90 -17.92
N ALA A 44 3.87 -8.09 -19.04
CA ALA A 44 4.36 -9.39 -19.47
C ALA A 44 5.40 -9.96 -18.48
N LEU A 45 6.31 -9.12 -17.98
CA LEU A 45 7.28 -9.52 -16.95
C LEU A 45 6.58 -9.96 -15.66
N ALA A 46 5.63 -9.16 -15.16
CA ALA A 46 4.84 -9.52 -13.98
C ALA A 46 4.08 -10.83 -14.16
N CYS A 47 3.50 -11.04 -15.35
CA CYS A 47 2.79 -12.26 -15.68
C CYS A 47 3.74 -13.47 -15.68
N ALA A 48 4.93 -13.35 -16.27
CA ALA A 48 5.93 -14.42 -16.27
C ALA A 48 6.41 -14.75 -14.85
N CYS A 49 6.71 -13.74 -14.03
CA CYS A 49 7.07 -13.93 -12.61
C CYS A 49 5.96 -14.66 -11.84
N ARG A 50 4.69 -14.28 -12.06
CA ARG A 50 3.53 -14.92 -11.43
C ARG A 50 3.37 -16.40 -11.82
N HIS A 51 3.83 -16.80 -13.00
CA HIS A 51 3.81 -18.20 -13.46
C HIS A 51 5.09 -18.97 -13.09
N GLY A 52 5.97 -18.39 -12.27
CA GLY A 52 7.16 -19.07 -11.77
C GLY A 52 8.33 -19.12 -12.76
N ASP A 53 8.36 -18.29 -13.80
CA ASP A 53 9.52 -18.23 -14.72
C ASP A 53 10.75 -17.65 -14.01
N GLU A 54 11.75 -18.49 -13.76
CA GLU A 54 12.98 -18.13 -13.05
C GLU A 54 13.77 -17.02 -13.75
N ARG A 55 13.83 -17.01 -15.09
CA ARG A 55 14.56 -15.98 -15.85
C ARG A 55 13.86 -14.63 -15.78
N ALA A 56 12.53 -14.63 -15.75
CA ALA A 56 11.74 -13.43 -15.51
C ALA A 56 12.03 -12.90 -14.10
N TRP A 57 12.08 -13.78 -13.11
CA TRP A 57 12.43 -13.43 -11.74
C TRP A 57 13.85 -12.85 -11.60
N GLU A 58 14.85 -13.47 -12.21
CA GLU A 58 16.22 -12.95 -12.25
C GLU A 58 16.25 -11.55 -12.87
N ARG A 59 15.63 -11.37 -14.02
CA ARG A 59 15.53 -10.07 -14.69
C ARG A 59 14.85 -9.03 -13.80
N PHE A 60 13.74 -9.39 -13.18
CA PHE A 60 12.99 -8.52 -12.29
C PHE A 60 13.83 -8.06 -11.10
N VAL A 61 14.48 -9.00 -10.39
CA VAL A 61 15.32 -8.69 -9.23
C VAL A 61 16.53 -7.84 -9.64
N LEU A 62 17.21 -8.19 -10.74
CA LEU A 62 18.36 -7.43 -11.22
C LEU A 62 18.00 -5.98 -11.56
N GLN A 63 16.83 -5.76 -12.18
CA GLN A 63 16.39 -4.43 -12.59
C GLN A 63 15.86 -3.60 -11.43
N LEU A 64 15.03 -4.18 -10.55
CA LEU A 64 14.26 -3.41 -9.58
C LEU A 64 14.84 -3.36 -8.18
N ARG A 65 15.70 -4.31 -7.78
CA ARG A 65 16.31 -4.32 -6.44
C ARG A 65 17.03 -3.02 -6.08
N PRO A 66 17.90 -2.44 -6.94
CA PRO A 66 18.52 -1.16 -6.62
C PRO A 66 17.49 -0.04 -6.41
N THR A 67 16.41 -0.06 -7.19
CA THR A 67 15.35 0.94 -7.12
C THR A 67 14.53 0.81 -5.83
N LEU A 68 14.17 -0.41 -5.43
CA LEU A 68 13.40 -0.65 -4.22
C LEU A 68 14.20 -0.36 -2.95
N TYR A 69 15.49 -0.72 -2.91
CA TYR A 69 16.33 -0.39 -1.76
C TYR A 69 16.51 1.12 -1.59
N ARG A 70 16.71 1.87 -2.67
CA ARG A 70 16.73 3.34 -2.61
C ARG A 70 15.41 3.92 -2.13
N ALA A 71 14.28 3.37 -2.59
CA ALA A 71 12.97 3.81 -2.16
C ALA A 71 12.70 3.47 -0.68
N GLY A 72 13.02 2.26 -0.24
CA GLY A 72 12.90 1.83 1.15
C GLY A 72 13.72 2.70 2.09
N ARG A 73 14.98 3.01 1.71
CA ARG A 73 15.82 3.98 2.42
C ARG A 73 15.18 5.36 2.53
N ALA A 74 14.64 5.87 1.42
CA ALA A 74 14.00 7.19 1.40
C ALA A 74 12.72 7.24 2.26
N ILE A 75 11.98 6.12 2.36
CA ILE A 75 10.74 6.03 3.14
C ILE A 75 11.02 5.89 4.64
N THR A 76 11.98 5.05 5.00
CA THR A 76 12.28 4.70 6.41
C THR A 76 13.28 5.66 7.06
N GLY A 77 14.13 6.32 6.27
CA GLY A 77 15.26 7.11 6.76
C GLY A 77 16.45 6.27 7.23
N ASP A 78 16.37 4.93 7.15
CA ASP A 78 17.40 4.00 7.60
C ASP A 78 17.73 2.95 6.51
N ASP A 79 19.01 2.56 6.40
CA ASP A 79 19.43 1.59 5.37
C ASP A 79 18.96 0.17 5.69
N THR A 80 19.04 -0.24 6.95
CA THR A 80 18.70 -1.61 7.36
C THR A 80 17.19 -1.80 7.28
N ALA A 81 16.42 -0.92 7.91
CA ALA A 81 14.96 -0.95 7.87
C ALA A 81 14.43 -0.79 6.44
N GLY A 82 15.07 0.04 5.61
CA GLY A 82 14.70 0.21 4.20
C GLY A 82 14.92 -1.05 3.36
N ARG A 83 15.99 -1.82 3.63
CA ARG A 83 16.25 -3.11 2.98
C ARG A 83 15.27 -4.18 3.47
N ASP A 84 15.05 -4.28 4.77
CA ASP A 84 14.11 -5.24 5.36
C ASP A 84 12.69 -5.03 4.83
N LEU A 85 12.27 -3.77 4.70
CA LEU A 85 10.99 -3.42 4.09
C LEU A 85 10.92 -3.89 2.63
N ALA A 86 11.98 -3.67 1.84
CA ALA A 86 12.03 -4.11 0.45
C ALA A 86 12.04 -5.64 0.31
N ASP A 87 12.81 -6.33 1.13
CA ASP A 87 12.90 -7.79 1.13
C ASP A 87 11.57 -8.44 1.54
N SER A 88 10.80 -7.80 2.44
CA SER A 88 9.44 -8.23 2.76
C SER A 88 8.51 -8.21 1.55
N ILE A 89 8.61 -7.17 0.70
CA ILE A 89 7.85 -7.09 -0.56
C ILE A 89 8.29 -8.17 -1.55
N TYR A 90 9.59 -8.48 -1.63
CA TYR A 90 10.07 -9.58 -2.49
C TYR A 90 9.50 -10.94 -2.06
N ALA A 91 9.42 -11.21 -0.75
CA ALA A 91 8.82 -12.43 -0.24
C ALA A 91 7.33 -12.54 -0.63
N GLU A 92 6.57 -11.45 -0.49
CA GLU A 92 5.15 -11.40 -0.87
C GLU A 92 4.93 -11.50 -2.39
N LEU A 93 5.82 -10.90 -3.20
CA LEU A 93 5.80 -11.04 -4.64
C LEU A 93 6.06 -12.49 -5.07
N TYR A 94 6.98 -13.20 -4.39
CA TYR A 94 7.24 -14.62 -4.67
C TYR A 94 6.09 -15.52 -4.21
N GLY A 95 5.24 -15.02 -3.30
CA GLY A 95 4.17 -15.80 -2.68
C GLY A 95 4.62 -16.58 -1.46
N VAL A 96 5.75 -16.21 -0.82
CA VAL A 96 6.15 -16.76 0.47
C VAL A 96 5.45 -15.97 1.57
N ARG A 97 4.47 -16.58 2.27
CA ARG A 97 3.98 -16.05 3.56
C ARG A 97 4.86 -16.58 4.69
N ARG A 98 5.20 -15.69 5.64
CA ARG A 98 5.74 -16.09 6.96
C ARG A 98 4.60 -16.73 7.77
N GLY A 99 4.69 -18.03 8.02
CA GLY A 99 3.82 -18.75 8.97
C GLY A 99 2.52 -19.32 8.37
N ASP A 100 2.28 -20.60 8.68
CA ASP A 100 1.07 -21.43 8.56
C ASP A 100 0.35 -21.55 7.18
N GLN A 101 0.04 -22.76 6.67
CA GLN A 101 -0.78 -23.86 7.20
C GLN A 101 -2.26 -23.49 7.38
N GLY A 102 -3.00 -23.48 6.27
CA GLY A 102 -4.46 -23.56 6.26
C GLY A 102 -5.14 -22.54 5.34
N SER A 103 -5.56 -23.00 4.16
CA SER A 103 -6.75 -22.48 3.46
C SER A 103 -6.75 -21.06 2.86
N SER A 104 -5.66 -20.63 2.22
CA SER A 104 -5.75 -19.84 0.97
C SER A 104 -4.39 -19.86 0.29
N GLU A 105 -4.31 -20.28 -0.98
CA GLU A 105 -3.06 -20.18 -1.74
C GLU A 105 -2.46 -18.77 -1.60
N PRO A 106 -1.17 -18.63 -1.22
CA PRO A 106 -0.55 -17.32 -1.14
C PRO A 106 -0.57 -16.69 -2.53
N ARG A 107 -1.35 -15.61 -2.68
CA ARG A 107 -1.50 -14.92 -3.97
C ARG A 107 -0.37 -13.91 -4.11
N SER A 108 0.56 -14.17 -5.03
CA SER A 108 1.61 -13.22 -5.42
C SER A 108 1.05 -11.82 -5.65
N LEU A 109 1.75 -10.79 -5.12
CA LEU A 109 1.38 -9.38 -5.31
C LEU A 109 1.29 -8.97 -6.79
N PHE A 110 1.97 -9.68 -7.70
CA PHE A 110 1.86 -9.44 -9.15
C PHE A 110 0.42 -9.58 -9.67
N ARG A 111 -0.47 -10.28 -8.95
CA ARG A 111 -1.91 -10.35 -9.30
C ARG A 111 -2.59 -8.97 -9.32
N TYR A 112 -2.12 -8.04 -8.50
CA TYR A 112 -2.71 -6.70 -8.39
C TYR A 112 -2.07 -5.68 -9.36
N TYR A 113 -1.07 -6.10 -10.14
CA TYR A 113 -0.45 -5.26 -11.13
C TYR A 113 -1.15 -5.38 -12.50
N HIS A 114 -1.75 -4.28 -12.93
CA HIS A 114 -2.54 -4.19 -14.17
C HIS A 114 -1.87 -3.34 -15.26
N GLY A 115 -0.55 -3.10 -15.18
CA GLY A 115 0.18 -2.41 -16.25
C GLY A 115 -0.14 -0.92 -16.43
N ARG A 116 -0.87 -0.28 -15.52
CA ARG A 116 -1.32 1.14 -15.63
C ARG A 116 -0.21 2.17 -15.35
N SER A 117 0.90 1.72 -14.78
CA SER A 117 2.09 2.50 -14.49
C SER A 117 3.31 1.62 -14.69
N THR A 118 4.51 2.18 -14.66
CA THR A 118 5.72 1.35 -14.66
C THR A 118 5.77 0.50 -13.39
N MET A 119 6.35 -0.70 -13.50
CA MET A 119 6.47 -1.62 -12.36
C MET A 119 7.22 -0.98 -11.19
N ALA A 120 8.26 -0.20 -11.47
CA ALA A 120 8.99 0.56 -10.46
C ALA A 120 8.10 1.56 -9.71
N THR A 121 7.23 2.29 -10.42
CA THR A 121 6.31 3.24 -9.78
C THR A 121 5.28 2.54 -8.92
N TRP A 122 4.69 1.45 -9.42
CA TRP A 122 3.74 0.64 -8.65
C TRP A 122 4.39 0.09 -7.38
N LEU A 123 5.60 -0.49 -7.46
CA LEU A 123 6.27 -1.05 -6.28
C LEU A 123 6.68 -0.02 -5.25
N ARG A 124 7.05 1.21 -5.66
CA ARG A 124 7.28 2.29 -4.69
C ARG A 124 6.01 2.65 -3.93
N ALA A 125 4.86 2.66 -4.61
CA ALA A 125 3.58 2.88 -3.94
C ALA A 125 3.23 1.75 -2.97
N VAL A 126 3.47 0.49 -3.37
CA VAL A 126 3.28 -0.69 -2.49
C VAL A 126 4.20 -0.61 -1.26
N LEU A 127 5.48 -0.25 -1.43
CA LEU A 127 6.41 -0.05 -0.32
C LEU A 127 5.94 1.03 0.65
N ALA A 128 5.51 2.18 0.13
CA ALA A 128 5.02 3.27 0.96
C ALA A 128 3.77 2.86 1.74
N GLN A 129 2.82 2.18 1.10
CA GLN A 129 1.62 1.66 1.75
C GLN A 129 1.98 0.67 2.86
N ARG A 130 2.90 -0.26 2.60
CA ARG A 130 3.35 -1.25 3.58
C ARG A 130 3.99 -0.60 4.81
N TYR A 131 4.82 0.41 4.61
CA TYR A 131 5.41 1.17 5.70
C TYR A 131 4.35 1.89 6.55
N VAL A 132 3.37 2.54 5.90
CA VAL A 132 2.24 3.18 6.59
C VAL A 132 1.45 2.15 7.42
N ASP A 133 1.20 0.96 6.86
CA ASP A 133 0.49 -0.10 7.56
C ASP A 133 1.28 -0.63 8.77
N GLN A 134 2.60 -0.81 8.66
CA GLN A 134 3.48 -1.16 9.78
C GLN A 134 3.46 -0.09 10.88
N VAL A 135 3.55 1.20 10.52
CA VAL A 135 3.48 2.31 11.50
C VAL A 135 2.12 2.34 12.20
N ARG A 136 1.02 2.09 11.47
CA ARG A 136 -0.33 2.01 12.03
C ARG A 136 -0.49 0.83 12.99
N GLU A 137 0.07 -0.33 12.64
CA GLU A 137 0.04 -1.53 13.48
C GLU A 137 0.86 -1.35 14.76
N SER A 138 2.09 -0.83 14.66
CA SER A 138 2.96 -0.55 15.80
C SER A 138 2.34 0.45 16.78
N ARG A 139 1.59 1.45 16.29
CA ARG A 139 0.84 2.39 17.15
C ARG A 139 -0.36 1.75 17.83
N ARG A 140 -0.99 0.75 17.22
CA ARG A 140 -2.11 0.01 17.82
C ARG A 140 -1.65 -0.93 18.93
N THR A 141 -0.44 -1.48 18.80
CA THR A 141 0.15 -2.39 19.80
C THR A 141 0.78 -1.68 20.99
N VAL A 142 0.85 -0.34 20.99
CA VAL A 142 1.09 0.45 22.20
C VAL A 142 -0.30 0.74 22.79
N PRO A 143 -0.73 0.05 23.87
CA PRO A 143 -1.93 0.45 24.57
C PRO A 143 -1.68 1.86 25.07
N THR A 144 -2.42 2.84 24.54
CA THR A 144 -2.54 4.12 25.22
C THR A 144 -3.30 3.82 26.49
N ASP A 145 -2.59 3.59 27.60
CA ASP A 145 -3.25 3.58 28.90
C ASP A 145 -3.75 5.00 29.10
N ALA A 146 -5.08 5.19 29.00
CA ALA A 146 -5.72 6.49 29.18
C ALA A 146 -5.28 7.17 30.50
N ARG A 147 -4.83 6.37 31.47
CA ARG A 147 -4.26 6.81 32.75
C ARG A 147 -2.91 7.54 32.64
N GLU A 148 -2.07 7.28 31.64
CA GLU A 148 -0.82 8.03 31.44
C GLU A 148 -1.09 9.42 30.85
N LEU A 149 -2.09 9.53 29.96
CA LEU A 149 -2.51 10.81 29.39
C LEU A 149 -3.14 11.73 30.45
N GLU A 150 -3.94 11.17 31.36
CA GLU A 150 -4.56 11.88 32.48
C GLU A 150 -3.53 12.36 33.52
N ARG A 151 -2.46 11.58 33.75
CA ARG A 151 -1.38 11.94 34.68
C ARG A 151 -0.45 13.03 34.14
N ALA A 152 -0.36 13.18 32.82
CA ALA A 152 0.45 14.21 32.15
C ALA A 152 -0.29 15.56 32.01
N LEU A 153 -1.59 15.61 32.29
CA LEU A 153 -2.35 16.86 32.29
C LEU A 153 -2.07 17.61 33.62
N PRO A 154 -1.63 18.88 33.59
CA PRO A 154 -1.54 19.67 34.81
C PRO A 154 -2.92 19.76 35.45
N PRO A 155 -3.04 19.69 36.80
CA PRO A 155 -4.34 19.76 37.46
C PRO A 155 -5.04 21.06 37.06
N GLU A 156 -6.25 20.92 36.54
CA GLU A 156 -7.11 22.04 36.17
C GLU A 156 -7.33 22.91 37.42
N ALA A 157 -6.91 24.18 37.35
CA ALA A 157 -7.08 25.12 38.45
C ALA A 157 -8.59 25.30 38.72
N PRO A 158 -9.02 25.30 39.99
CA PRO A 158 -10.44 25.40 40.33
C PRO A 158 -11.06 26.69 39.77
N PRO A 159 -12.29 26.65 39.24
CA PRO A 159 -12.93 27.82 38.66
C PRO A 159 -13.18 28.88 39.73
N ALA A 160 -12.72 30.11 39.46
CA ALA A 160 -12.91 31.26 40.31
C ALA A 160 -14.42 31.55 40.49
N ALA A 161 -14.88 31.52 41.74
CA ALA A 161 -16.25 31.83 42.11
C ALA A 161 -16.62 33.27 41.68
N THR A 162 -17.54 33.38 40.72
CA THR A 162 -18.10 34.67 40.32
C THR A 162 -19.14 35.10 41.36
N ARG A 163 -18.84 36.15 42.12
CA ARG A 163 -19.81 36.79 43.03
C ARG A 163 -20.85 37.55 42.20
N PRO A 164 -22.17 37.42 42.48
CA PRO A 164 -23.17 38.23 41.81
C PRO A 164 -23.13 39.67 42.35
N ALA A 165 -23.11 40.64 41.44
CA ALA A 165 -23.28 42.06 41.75
C ALA A 165 -24.78 42.40 41.78
N THR A 166 -25.23 42.84 42.94
CA THR A 166 -26.55 43.43 43.24
C THR A 166 -26.82 44.65 42.35
N GLN A 167 -27.98 44.69 41.67
CA GLN A 167 -28.48 45.88 40.97
C GLN A 167 -29.17 46.84 41.97
N PRO A 168 -29.03 48.16 41.83
CA PRO A 168 -29.64 49.14 42.74
C PRO A 168 -31.12 49.44 42.40
N GLU A 169 -31.88 49.76 43.46
CA GLU A 169 -33.27 50.22 43.46
C GLU A 169 -33.51 51.47 42.60
N LEU A 170 -34.68 51.52 41.93
CA LEU A 170 -35.42 52.77 41.71
C LEU A 170 -36.92 52.53 41.92
N THR A 171 -37.38 53.04 43.06
CA THR A 171 -38.77 53.26 43.45
C THR A 171 -39.27 54.57 42.83
N CYS A 172 -40.52 54.62 42.39
CA CYS A 172 -41.33 55.85 42.38
C CYS A 172 -42.83 55.48 42.45
N PRO A 173 -43.69 56.40 42.95
CA PRO A 173 -44.96 56.11 43.63
C PRO A 173 -46.14 55.77 42.71
#